data_AF-A0A528D815-F1
#
_entry.id   AF-A0A528D815-F1
#
_cell.length_a   1.000
_cell.length_b   1.000
_cell.length_c   1.000
_cell.angle_alpha   90.00
_cell.angle_beta   90.00
_cell.angle_gamma   90.00
#
_symmetry.space_group_name_H-M   'P 1'
#
loop_
_entity.id
_entity.type
_entity.pdbx_description
1 polymer ?
#
loop_
_entity_poly.entity_id
_entity_poly.type
_entity_poly.pdbx_seq_one_letter_code
_entity_poly.pdbx_strand_id
1 'polypeptide(L)'
;QILTGNVQSLAPGVIETEGWTTEPFSYQRFGEGELDRLRSGAADQTPQTGETSPQSEGEKGHNAIALVLRLPNQMIMLVGRDLGEPERF
;
A
#
# COMPACT_ATOMS: atom_id res chain seq x y z
N GLN A 1 2.98 -12.16 -5.30
CA GLN A 1 2.22 -12.09 -4.03
C GLN A 1 0.84 -11.54 -4.32
N ILE A 2 -0.22 -12.18 -3.81
CA ILE A 2 -1.61 -11.73 -3.96
C ILE A 2 -1.93 -10.86 -2.74
N LEU A 3 -2.47 -9.65 -2.98
CA LEU A 3 -2.98 -8.77 -1.95
C LEU A 3 -4.36 -9.28 -1.52
N THR A 4 -4.37 -10.17 -0.54
CA THR A 4 -5.59 -10.57 0.19
C THR A 4 -5.38 -10.17 1.65
N GLY A 5 -5.96 -9.04 2.08
CA GLY A 5 -5.81 -8.53 3.43
C GLY A 5 -6.75 -7.38 3.72
N ASN A 6 -6.98 -7.09 5.00
CA ASN A 6 -7.77 -5.94 5.41
C ASN A 6 -7.01 -4.66 5.07
N VAL A 7 -7.59 -3.87 4.16
CA VAL A 7 -7.06 -2.57 3.75
C VAL A 7 -7.70 -1.49 4.62
N GLN A 8 -6.88 -0.58 5.15
CA GLN A 8 -7.34 0.56 5.95
C GLN A 8 -7.91 1.67 5.06
N SER A 9 -7.26 1.94 3.93
CA SER A 9 -7.69 2.96 2.97
C SER A 9 -7.26 2.61 1.55
N LEU A 10 -8.08 3.00 0.58
CA LEU A 10 -7.85 2.88 -0.86
C LEU A 10 -7.90 4.27 -1.49
N ALA A 11 -7.19 4.46 -2.61
CA ALA A 11 -7.37 5.65 -3.42
C ALA A 11 -8.84 5.81 -3.88
N PRO A 12 -9.35 7.04 -4.00
CA PRO A 12 -10.68 7.30 -4.57
C PRO A 12 -10.83 6.70 -5.97
N GLY A 13 -12.05 6.30 -6.36
CA GLY A 13 -12.31 5.75 -7.69
C GLY A 13 -12.00 4.25 -7.87
N VAL A 14 -11.14 3.66 -7.02
CA VAL A 14 -10.67 2.27 -7.19
C VAL A 14 -11.82 1.26 -7.24
N ILE A 15 -12.82 1.40 -6.38
CA ILE A 15 -13.97 0.47 -6.29
C ILE A 15 -15.18 0.92 -7.11
N GLU A 16 -15.07 2.03 -7.83
CA GLU A 16 -16.17 2.57 -8.63
C GLU A 16 -16.31 1.81 -9.95
N THR A 17 -15.18 1.42 -10.53
CA THR A 17 -15.12 0.69 -11.80
C THR A 17 -14.91 -0.81 -11.57
N GLU A 18 -15.68 -1.65 -12.26
CA GLU A 18 -15.50 -3.10 -12.25
C GLU A 18 -14.45 -3.54 -13.27
N GLY A 19 -13.74 -4.63 -12.99
CA GLY A 19 -12.67 -5.15 -13.84
C GLY A 19 -11.29 -4.74 -13.34
N TRP A 20 -10.31 -4.75 -14.25
CA TRP A 20 -8.93 -4.41 -13.91
C TRP A 20 -8.77 -2.89 -13.74
N THR A 21 -8.04 -2.48 -12.70
CA THR A 21 -7.59 -1.10 -12.55
C THR A 21 -6.67 -0.73 -13.71
N THR A 22 -6.94 0.39 -14.38
CA THR A 22 -6.16 0.85 -15.54
C THR A 22 -4.82 1.46 -15.17
N GLU A 23 -4.71 1.99 -13.95
CA GLU A 23 -3.51 2.61 -13.41
C GLU A 23 -3.22 2.05 -12.00
N PRO A 24 -1.96 2.05 -11.56
CA PRO A 24 -1.61 1.76 -10.18
C PRO A 24 -2.32 2.71 -9.21
N PHE A 25 -2.82 2.18 -8.10
CA PHE A 25 -3.44 2.97 -7.06
C PHE A 25 -2.73 2.78 -5.72
N SER A 26 -2.73 3.83 -4.91
CA SER A 26 -2.18 3.77 -3.55
C SER A 26 -3.19 3.18 -2.56
N TYR A 27 -2.68 2.44 -1.58
CA TYR A 27 -3.47 1.87 -0.50
C TYR A 27 -2.66 1.78 0.81
N GLN A 28 -3.35 1.65 1.94
CA GLN A 28 -2.73 1.45 3.25
C GLN A 28 -3.23 0.16 3.89
N ARG A 29 -2.34 -0.64 4.47
CA ARG A 29 -2.71 -1.88 5.16
C ARG A 29 -3.17 -1.56 6.59
N PHE A 30 -4.21 -2.25 7.06
CA PHE A 30 -4.65 -2.09 8.44
C PHE A 30 -3.56 -2.58 9.41
N GLY A 31 -3.23 -1.77 10.41
CA GLY A 31 -2.20 -2.06 11.42
C GLY A 31 -0.77 -1.64 11.03
N GLU A 32 -0.55 -1.13 9.81
CA GLU A 32 0.78 -0.69 9.38
C GLU A 32 1.20 0.64 9.99
N GLY A 33 0.29 1.61 10.12
CA GLY A 33 0.63 2.92 10.69
C GLY A 33 1.10 2.87 12.16
N GLU A 34 0.71 1.84 12.91
CA GLU A 34 1.24 1.59 14.27
C GLU A 34 2.63 0.94 14.20
N LEU A 35 2.81 -0.02 13.28
CA LEU A 35 4.09 -0.67 13.03
C LEU A 35 5.17 0.34 12.58
N ASP A 36 4.81 1.28 11.71
CA ASP A 36 5.73 2.32 11.24
C ASP A 36 6.07 3.32 12.33
N ARG A 37 5.12 3.69 13.20
CA ARG A 37 5.40 4.52 14.38
C ARG A 37 6.34 3.83 15.37
N LEU A 38 6.14 2.53 15.61
CA LEU A 38 7.03 1.74 16.45
C LEU A 38 8.45 1.65 15.85
N ARG A 39 8.57 1.55 14.52
CA ARG A 39 9.85 1.53 13.82
C ARG A 39 10.56 2.89 13.83
N SER A 40 9.81 3.97 13.59
CA SER A 40 10.37 5.34 13.57
C SER A 40 10.75 5.84 14.96
N GLY A 41 10.05 5.44 16.02
CA GLY A 41 10.44 5.71 17.40
C GLY A 41 11.74 5.04 17.86
N ALA A 42 12.21 4.00 17.16
CA ALA A 42 13.49 3.35 17.43
C ALA A 42 14.68 3.97 16.68
N ALA A 43 14.43 4.83 15.68
CA ALA A 43 15.46 5.41 14.80
C ALA A 43 16.09 6.71 15.34
N ASP A 44 15.63 7.23 16.48
CA ASP A 44 16.00 8.56 16.99
C ASP A 44 17.38 8.59 17.72
N GLN A 45 18.33 7.73 17.32
CA GLN A 45 19.68 7.69 17.90
C GLN A 45 20.79 7.43 16.87
N THR A 46 20.86 8.23 15.80
CA THR A 46 22.17 8.51 15.17
C THR A 46 22.12 9.82 14.38
N PRO A 47 22.97 10.82 14.65
CA PRO A 47 23.09 11.98 13.78
C PRO A 47 23.87 11.58 12.53
N GLN A 48 23.21 11.45 11.38
CA GLN A 48 23.87 11.26 10.09
C GLN A 48 23.85 12.55 9.27
N THR A 49 25.05 13.12 9.16
CA THR A 49 25.52 14.03 8.12
C THR A 49 25.04 13.59 6.74
N GLY A 50 24.63 14.60 5.95
CA GLY A 50 23.89 14.43 4.71
C GLY A 50 24.50 13.48 3.70
N GLU A 51 23.65 12.58 3.22
CA GLU A 51 23.63 12.00 1.88
C GLU A 51 22.16 11.64 1.62
N THR A 52 21.61 12.13 0.52
CA THR A 52 20.20 11.99 0.14
C THR A 52 19.88 10.51 -0.16
N SER A 53 19.62 9.76 0.90
CA SER A 53 19.07 8.40 0.82
C SER A 53 17.59 8.51 0.45
N PRO A 54 17.04 7.62 -0.39
CA PRO A 54 15.62 7.61 -0.75
C PRO A 54 14.81 7.08 0.43
N GLN A 55 14.79 7.80 1.54
CA GLN A 55 14.05 7.46 2.75
C GLN A 55 12.78 8.31 2.78
N SER A 56 11.70 7.74 2.24
CA SER A 56 10.30 7.93 2.69
C SER A 56 9.39 7.03 1.82
N GLU A 57 9.73 5.75 1.66
CA GLU A 57 8.79 4.76 1.07
C GLU A 57 7.81 4.22 2.11
N GLY A 58 8.12 4.30 3.42
CA GLY A 58 7.19 3.90 4.48
C GLY A 58 6.04 4.89 4.73
N GLU A 59 6.16 6.15 4.28
CA GLU A 59 5.08 7.14 4.43
C GLU A 59 4.18 7.24 3.20
N LYS A 60 4.65 6.75 2.04
CA LYS A 60 3.89 6.76 0.79
C LYS A 60 3.19 5.42 0.68
N GLY A 61 1.88 5.40 0.89
CA GLY A 61 1.08 4.18 0.84
C GLY A 61 1.45 3.29 -0.35
N HIS A 62 1.40 1.97 -0.12
CA HIS A 62 1.74 0.94 -1.10
C HIS A 62 0.98 1.15 -2.41
N ASN A 63 1.60 0.82 -3.54
CA ASN A 63 0.95 0.91 -4.85
C ASN A 63 0.58 -0.49 -5.35
N ALA A 64 -0.60 -0.65 -5.94
CA ALA A 64 -1.08 -1.93 -6.45
C ALA A 64 -1.82 -1.79 -7.79
N ILE A 65 -1.90 -2.91 -8.52
CA ILE A 65 -2.88 -3.16 -9.59
C ILE A 65 -3.85 -4.21 -9.08
N ALA A 66 -5.14 -4.10 -9.38
CA ALA A 66 -6.13 -5.07 -8.92
C ALA A 66 -7.26 -5.36 -9.90
N LEU A 67 -7.91 -6.50 -9.66
CA LEU A 67 -9.20 -6.87 -10.25
C LEU A 67 -10.30 -6.56 -9.23
N VAL A 68 -11.28 -5.76 -9.65
CA VAL A 68 -12.48 -5.42 -8.88
C VAL A 68 -13.64 -6.28 -9.38
N LEU A 69 -14.26 -7.02 -8.46
CA LEU A 69 -15.40 -7.90 -8.72
C LEU A 69 -16.60 -7.44 -7.91
N ARG A 70 -17.74 -7.26 -8.55
CA ARG A 70 -19.01 -6.99 -7.87
C ARG A 70 -19.77 -8.31 -7.68
N LEU A 71 -20.13 -8.61 -6.44
CA LEU A 71 -20.88 -9.82 -6.11
C LEU A 71 -22.38 -9.54 -6.09
N PRO A 72 -23.25 -10.53 -6.35
CA PRO A 72 -24.70 -10.34 -6.38
C PRO A 72 -25.32 -9.82 -5.07
N ASN A 73 -24.60 -9.96 -3.95
CA ASN A 73 -25.03 -9.53 -2.61
C ASN A 73 -24.48 -8.14 -2.23
N GLN A 74 -24.23 -7.28 -3.21
CA GLN A 74 -23.74 -5.90 -3.04
C GLN A 74 -22.31 -5.79 -2.47
N MET A 75 -21.63 -6.92 -2.21
CA MET A 75 -20.22 -6.92 -1.80
C MET A 75 -19.30 -6.63 -2.98
N ILE A 76 -18.15 -6.03 -2.70
CA ILE A 76 -17.08 -5.82 -3.66
C ILE A 76 -15.87 -6.60 -3.19
N MET A 77 -15.31 -7.44 -4.05
CA MET A 77 -14.05 -8.14 -3.83
C MET A 77 -12.97 -7.51 -4.68
N LEU A 78 -11.80 -7.27 -4.08
CA LEU A 78 -10.67 -6.67 -4.76
C LEU A 78 -9.45 -7.58 -4.60
N VAL A 79 -8.89 -8.02 -5.72
CA VAL A 79 -7.74 -8.94 -5.75
C VAL A 79 -6.58 -8.23 -6.43
N GLY A 80 -5.63 -7.77 -5.62
CA GLY A 80 -4.52 -6.94 -6.08
C GLY A 80 -3.17 -7.65 -6.11
N ARG A 81 -2.20 -7.06 -6.81
CA ARG A 81 -0.76 -7.32 -6.67
C ARG A 81 -0.09 -6.01 -6.28
N ASP A 82 0.74 -6.07 -5.24
CA ASP A 82 1.60 -4.97 -4.82
C ASP A 82 2.74 -4.73 -5.84
N LEU A 83 3.03 -3.46 -6.11
CA LEU A 83 4.11 -2.99 -6.99
C LEU A 83 5.29 -2.39 -6.20
N GLY A 84 5.16 -2.25 -4.87
CA GLY A 84 6.00 -1.44 -4.01
C GLY A 84 7.10 -2.17 -3.22
N GLU A 85 7.39 -3.44 -3.48
CA GLU A 85 8.69 -3.98 -3.07
C GLU A 85 9.65 -3.84 -4.27
N PRO A 86 10.64 -2.92 -4.25
CA PRO A 86 11.76 -3.04 -5.14
C PRO A 86 12.37 -4.42 -4.89
N GLU A 87 12.26 -5.34 -5.86
CA GLU A 87 13.10 -6.53 -5.85
C GLU A 87 14.53 -6.01 -5.83
N ARG A 88 15.18 -6.08 -4.64
CA ARG A 88 16.61 -5.86 -4.50
C ARG A 88 17.30 -6.94 -5.33
N PHE A 89 17.53 -6.67 -6.61
CA PHE A 89 18.48 -7.40 -7.45
C PHE A 89 19.80 -6.66 -7.48
#